data_AF-A0A8T6FMN6-F1
#
_entry.id   AF-A0A8T6FMN6-F1
#
_cell.length_a   1.000
_cell.length_b   1.000
_cell.length_c   1.000
_cell.angle_alpha   90.00
_cell.angle_beta   90.00
_cell.angle_gamma   90.00
#
_symmetry.space_group_name_H-M   'P 1'
#
loop_
_entity.id
_entity.type
_entity.pdbx_description
1 polymer ?
#
loop_
_entity_poly.entity_id
_entity_poly.type
_entity_poly.pdbx_seq_one_letter_code
_entity_poly.pdbx_strand_id
1 'polypeptide(L)'
;RTAALMASAGHHDVTAEPLLRERGYGVFEGRSRDEVQQAIPTGDIDFAPPGGESQRQLHHRVVAAFDAIASRHPGERVVAVSHGGVLIAFAKHVLGLPQDVPRRFHIHNTSLSLFERDDAGEWSVRTLGDLAHLEDWRA
;
A
#
# COMPACT_ATOMS: atom_id res chain seq x y z
N ARG A 1 0.87 -11.50 -10.74
CA ARG A 1 2.11 -12.27 -10.98
C ARG A 1 2.93 -12.44 -9.70
N THR A 2 3.36 -11.37 -9.02
CA THR A 2 4.18 -11.44 -7.79
C THR A 2 3.59 -12.36 -6.72
N ALA A 3 2.30 -12.18 -6.38
CA ALA A 3 1.61 -13.04 -5.41
C ALA A 3 1.62 -14.52 -5.79
N ALA A 4 1.42 -14.85 -7.07
CA ALA A 4 1.42 -16.23 -7.54
C ALA A 4 2.80 -16.90 -7.40
N LEU A 5 3.89 -16.15 -7.65
CA LEU A 5 5.25 -16.66 -7.46
C LEU A 5 5.52 -16.97 -5.98
N MET A 6 5.16 -16.05 -5.08
CA MET A 6 5.30 -16.26 -3.63
C MET A 6 4.45 -17.43 -3.14
N ALA A 7 3.20 -17.50 -3.58
CA ALA A 7 2.27 -18.55 -3.20
C ALA A 7 2.71 -19.93 -3.66
N SER A 8 3.30 -20.04 -4.86
CA SER A 8 3.80 -21.31 -5.39
C SER A 8 4.94 -21.91 -4.54
N ALA A 9 5.78 -21.07 -3.94
CA ALA A 9 6.85 -21.50 -3.05
C ALA A 9 6.34 -21.98 -1.67
N GLY A 10 5.18 -21.48 -1.22
CA GLY A 10 4.59 -21.79 0.09
C GLY A 10 3.36 -22.69 0.05
N HIS A 11 2.91 -23.14 -1.13
CA HIS A 11 1.66 -23.88 -1.32
C HIS A 11 0.42 -23.16 -0.75
N HIS A 12 0.36 -21.84 -0.93
CA HIS A 12 -0.78 -21.02 -0.49
C HIS A 12 -1.75 -20.70 -1.63
N ASP A 13 -3.01 -20.49 -1.31
CA ASP A 13 -4.00 -19.95 -2.25
C ASP A 13 -3.85 -18.43 -2.42
N VAL A 14 -4.14 -17.93 -3.62
CA VAL A 14 -4.13 -16.49 -3.92
C VAL A 14 -5.55 -16.02 -4.19
N THR A 15 -6.02 -15.11 -3.34
CA THR A 15 -7.30 -14.41 -3.55
C THR A 15 -7.03 -13.01 -4.07
N ALA A 16 -7.70 -12.63 -5.17
CA ALA A 16 -7.63 -11.27 -5.68
C ALA A 16 -8.45 -10.32 -4.80
N GLU A 17 -7.85 -9.21 -4.39
CA GLU A 17 -8.51 -8.18 -3.59
C GLU A 17 -8.52 -6.85 -4.38
N PRO A 18 -9.65 -6.50 -5.05
CA PRO A 18 -9.75 -5.26 -5.82
C PRO A 18 -9.47 -3.99 -5.01
N LEU A 19 -9.74 -4.02 -3.69
CA LEU A 19 -9.52 -2.87 -2.82
C LEU A 19 -8.04 -2.61 -2.50
N LEU A 20 -7.14 -3.51 -2.90
CA LEU A 20 -5.69 -3.32 -2.79
C LEU A 20 -5.03 -2.88 -4.11
N ARG A 21 -5.82 -2.48 -5.12
CA ARG A 21 -5.30 -1.86 -6.34
C ARG A 21 -4.68 -0.50 -6.05
N GLU A 22 -3.69 -0.15 -6.86
CA GLU A 22 -3.06 1.17 -6.85
C GLU A 22 -4.12 2.28 -6.98
N ARG A 23 -3.77 3.49 -6.52
CA ARG A 23 -4.56 4.69 -6.74
C ARG A 23 -4.97 4.80 -8.22
N GLY A 24 -6.27 5.00 -8.45
CA GLY A 24 -6.76 5.35 -9.77
C GLY A 24 -6.23 6.71 -10.20
N TYR A 25 -5.48 6.76 -11.29
CA TYR A 25 -4.96 8.03 -11.83
C TYR A 25 -5.85 8.60 -12.95
N GLY A 26 -6.89 7.86 -13.36
CA GLY A 26 -7.89 8.34 -14.32
C GLY A 26 -7.26 8.80 -15.63
N VAL A 27 -7.56 10.02 -16.06
CA VAL A 27 -6.99 10.64 -17.28
C VAL A 27 -5.45 10.75 -17.30
N PHE A 28 -4.78 10.48 -16.18
CA PHE A 28 -3.32 10.47 -16.08
C PHE A 28 -2.70 9.07 -16.23
N GLU A 29 -3.51 8.02 -16.36
CA GLU A 29 -2.99 6.68 -16.61
C GLU A 29 -2.20 6.61 -17.93
N GLY A 30 -1.06 5.92 -17.90
CA GLY A 30 -0.13 5.83 -19.03
C GLY A 30 0.82 7.02 -19.19
N ARG A 31 0.68 8.09 -18.39
CA ARG A 31 1.64 9.20 -18.36
C ARG A 31 2.86 8.88 -17.50
N SER A 32 3.94 9.63 -17.71
CA SER A 32 5.14 9.53 -16.88
C SER A 32 4.89 10.09 -15.49
N ARG A 33 5.68 9.62 -14.51
CA ARG A 33 5.58 10.07 -13.12
C ARG A 33 5.72 11.59 -12.98
N ASP A 34 6.62 12.19 -13.74
CA ASP A 34 6.89 13.63 -13.68
C ASP A 34 5.71 14.44 -14.20
N GLU A 35 5.07 14.00 -15.29
CA GLU A 35 3.85 14.63 -15.81
C GLU A 35 2.70 14.55 -14.80
N VAL A 36 2.53 13.41 -14.14
CA VAL A 36 1.49 13.26 -13.10
C VAL A 36 1.79 14.16 -11.90
N GLN A 37 3.05 14.22 -11.46
CA GLN A 37 3.46 15.04 -10.32
C GLN A 37 3.27 16.54 -10.56
N GLN A 38 3.43 16.99 -11.80
CA GLN A 38 3.18 18.38 -12.20
C GLN A 38 1.69 18.69 -12.35
N ALA A 39 0.88 17.70 -12.74
CA ALA A 39 -0.56 17.88 -12.97
C ALA A 39 -1.41 17.80 -11.68
N ILE A 40 -0.91 17.12 -10.65
CA ILE A 40 -1.61 16.99 -9.36
C ILE A 40 -1.17 18.12 -8.42
N PRO A 41 -2.10 18.92 -7.86
CA PRO A 41 -1.76 19.95 -6.89
C PRO A 41 -1.09 19.34 -5.65
N THR A 42 0.12 19.83 -5.34
CA THR A 42 0.86 19.40 -4.14
C THR A 42 0.08 19.74 -2.88
N GLY A 43 -0.11 18.75 -2.00
CA GLY A 43 -0.79 18.92 -0.71
C GLY A 43 -2.32 18.84 -0.76
N ASP A 44 -2.93 18.84 -1.95
CA ASP A 44 -4.37 18.65 -2.09
C ASP A 44 -4.71 17.15 -2.08
N ILE A 45 -5.06 16.63 -0.90
CA ILE A 45 -5.45 15.22 -0.74
C ILE A 45 -6.87 14.93 -1.22
N ASP A 46 -7.65 15.97 -1.49
CA ASP A 46 -9.03 15.87 -1.96
C ASP A 46 -9.14 15.96 -3.49
N PHE A 47 -8.10 16.43 -4.16
CA PHE A 47 -8.00 16.40 -5.62
C PHE A 47 -8.07 14.96 -6.17
N ALA A 48 -9.12 14.69 -6.94
CA ALA A 48 -9.28 13.48 -7.75
C ALA A 48 -9.13 13.84 -9.24
N PRO A 49 -8.20 13.22 -9.98
CA PRO A 49 -8.21 13.30 -11.44
C PRO A 49 -9.56 12.83 -11.99
N PRO A 50 -10.06 13.37 -13.11
CA PRO A 50 -11.23 12.82 -13.78
C PRO A 50 -11.08 11.31 -14.04
N GLY A 51 -12.05 10.52 -13.58
CA GLY A 51 -12.02 9.06 -13.65
C GLY A 51 -11.01 8.36 -12.71
N GLY A 52 -10.36 9.12 -11.82
CA GLY A 52 -9.39 8.61 -10.84
C GLY A 52 -9.87 8.76 -9.40
N GLU A 53 -8.92 8.65 -8.47
CA GLU A 53 -9.15 8.75 -7.03
C GLU A 53 -8.32 9.89 -6.43
N SER A 54 -8.86 10.51 -5.38
CA SER A 54 -8.10 11.39 -4.49
C SER A 54 -7.24 10.61 -3.52
N GLN A 55 -6.26 11.27 -2.91
CA GLN A 55 -5.42 10.64 -1.89
C GLN A 55 -6.25 10.26 -0.65
N ARG A 56 -7.28 11.04 -0.31
CA ARG A 56 -8.22 10.73 0.76
C ARG A 56 -9.07 9.49 0.43
N GLN A 57 -9.58 9.39 -0.79
CA GLN A 57 -10.34 8.21 -1.23
C GLN A 57 -9.47 6.95 -1.17
N LEU A 58 -8.23 7.01 -1.66
CA LEU A 58 -7.27 5.92 -1.52
C LEU A 58 -7.06 5.54 -0.05
N HIS A 59 -6.78 6.52 0.81
CA HIS A 59 -6.52 6.29 2.23
C HIS A 59 -7.70 5.58 2.91
N HIS A 60 -8.92 6.09 2.75
CA HIS A 60 -10.12 5.48 3.33
C HIS A 60 -10.34 4.05 2.82
N ARG A 61 -10.25 3.84 1.49
CA ARG A 61 -10.42 2.51 0.88
C ARG A 61 -9.41 1.52 1.41
N VAL A 62 -8.15 1.92 1.49
CA VAL A 62 -7.03 1.05 1.90
C VAL A 62 -7.14 0.66 3.38
N VAL A 63 -7.42 1.60 4.27
CA VAL A 63 -7.62 1.30 5.70
C VAL A 63 -8.77 0.33 5.89
N ALA A 64 -9.93 0.63 5.29
CA ALA A 64 -11.09 -0.26 5.36
C ALA A 64 -10.79 -1.66 4.82
N ALA A 65 -10.00 -1.77 3.73
CA ALA A 65 -9.60 -3.05 3.17
C ALA A 65 -8.71 -3.86 4.12
N PHE A 66 -7.69 -3.24 4.71
CA PHE A 66 -6.80 -3.92 5.66
C PHE A 66 -7.53 -4.31 6.95
N ASP A 67 -8.44 -3.47 7.46
CA ASP A 67 -9.29 -3.80 8.61
C ASP A 67 -10.20 -4.99 8.31
N ALA A 68 -10.82 -5.02 7.12
CA ALA A 68 -11.67 -6.14 6.70
C ALA A 68 -10.87 -7.43 6.49
N ILE A 69 -9.64 -7.35 5.96
CA ILE A 69 -8.74 -8.50 5.84
C ILE A 69 -8.39 -9.03 7.24
N ALA A 70 -7.90 -8.17 8.13
CA ALA A 70 -7.51 -8.58 9.48
C ALA A 70 -8.69 -9.22 10.25
N SER A 71 -9.88 -8.64 10.12
CA SER A 71 -11.08 -9.13 10.82
C SER A 71 -11.58 -10.48 10.29
N ARG A 72 -11.26 -10.85 9.03
CA ARG A 72 -11.56 -12.17 8.47
C ARG A 72 -10.55 -13.25 8.87
N HIS A 73 -9.40 -12.85 9.41
CA HIS A 73 -8.25 -13.72 9.67
C HIS A 73 -7.71 -13.53 11.10
N PRO A 74 -8.53 -13.70 12.15
CA PRO A 74 -8.10 -13.47 13.54
C PRO A 74 -7.02 -14.48 13.95
N GLY A 75 -5.91 -13.99 14.49
CA GLY A 75 -4.78 -14.81 14.93
C GLY A 75 -3.92 -15.42 13.81
N GLU A 76 -4.25 -15.11 12.55
CA GLU A 76 -3.51 -15.61 11.39
C GLU A 76 -2.49 -14.58 10.88
N ARG A 77 -1.53 -15.05 10.08
CA ARG A 77 -0.61 -14.17 9.33
C ARG A 77 -1.03 -14.14 7.87
N VAL A 78 -1.42 -12.95 7.39
CA VAL A 78 -1.81 -12.73 5.99
C VAL A 78 -0.69 -12.03 5.23
N VAL A 79 -0.41 -12.49 4.01
CA VAL A 79 0.46 -11.78 3.07
C VAL A 79 -0.39 -11.02 2.08
N ALA A 80 -0.30 -9.69 2.11
CA ALA A 80 -0.92 -8.81 1.13
C ALA A 80 0.13 -8.31 0.13
N VAL A 81 -0.11 -8.51 -1.16
CA VAL A 81 0.73 -7.99 -2.24
C VAL A 81 0.01 -6.84 -2.92
N SER A 82 0.61 -5.66 -2.91
CA SER A 82 -0.01 -4.43 -3.43
C SER A 82 1.03 -3.50 -4.07
N HIS A 83 0.71 -2.21 -4.16
CA HIS A 83 1.43 -1.18 -4.87
C HIS A 83 1.96 -0.10 -3.92
N GLY A 84 2.84 0.75 -4.43
CA GLY A 84 3.51 1.77 -3.64
C GLY A 84 2.53 2.74 -2.98
N GLY A 85 1.56 3.29 -3.71
CA GLY A 85 0.61 4.27 -3.17
C GLY A 85 -0.26 3.69 -2.05
N VAL A 86 -0.71 2.45 -2.20
CA VAL A 86 -1.48 1.71 -1.19
C VAL A 86 -0.67 1.49 0.08
N LEU A 87 0.53 0.91 -0.03
CA LEU A 87 1.36 0.60 1.13
C LEU A 87 1.86 1.86 1.83
N ILE A 88 2.14 2.94 1.09
CA ILE A 88 2.50 4.24 1.67
C ILE A 88 1.31 4.83 2.43
N ALA A 89 0.11 4.84 1.85
CA ALA A 89 -1.08 5.38 2.50
C ALA A 89 -1.40 4.64 3.81
N PHE A 90 -1.29 3.31 3.78
CA PHE A 90 -1.49 2.47 4.98
C PHE A 90 -0.39 2.71 6.02
N ALA A 91 0.88 2.71 5.63
CA ALA A 91 1.97 2.99 6.56
C ALA A 91 1.84 4.36 7.23
N LYS A 92 1.44 5.39 6.48
CA LYS A 92 1.16 6.71 7.04
C LYS A 92 0.00 6.68 8.04
N HIS A 93 -1.06 5.93 7.74
CA HIS A 93 -2.18 5.75 8.66
C HIS A 93 -1.73 5.12 9.99
N VAL A 94 -1.01 4.00 9.93
CA VAL A 94 -0.53 3.28 11.12
C VAL A 94 0.46 4.13 11.93
N LEU A 95 1.28 4.94 11.26
CA LEU A 95 2.23 5.86 11.92
C LEU A 95 1.59 7.17 12.41
N GLY A 96 0.27 7.38 12.23
CA GLY A 96 -0.42 8.62 12.60
C GLY A 96 0.03 9.84 11.80
N LEU A 97 0.57 9.64 10.59
CA LEU A 97 1.07 10.71 9.73
C LEU A 97 -0.02 11.28 8.81
N PRO A 98 -0.12 12.60 8.65
CA PRO A 98 -1.03 13.22 7.69
C PRO A 98 -0.79 12.76 6.25
N GLN A 99 -1.84 12.54 5.45
CA GLN A 99 -1.70 11.98 4.10
C GLN A 99 -1.10 12.96 3.06
N ASP A 100 -1.04 14.24 3.38
CA ASP A 100 -0.46 15.34 2.58
C ASP A 100 1.04 15.56 2.82
N VAL A 101 1.64 15.02 3.89
CA VAL A 101 3.07 15.21 4.16
C VAL A 101 3.97 14.24 3.37
N PRO A 102 5.19 14.64 2.97
CA PRO A 102 6.16 13.73 2.38
C PRO A 102 6.48 12.55 3.29
N ARG A 103 6.59 11.34 2.72
CA ARG A 103 7.06 10.17 3.47
C ARG A 103 8.55 10.32 3.84
N ARG A 104 8.92 9.86 5.04
CA ARG A 104 10.32 9.76 5.51
C ARG A 104 10.79 8.32 5.70
N PHE A 105 10.14 7.39 4.99
CA PHE A 105 10.44 5.97 4.94
C PHE A 105 10.36 5.52 3.48
N HIS A 106 10.97 4.37 3.16
CA HIS A 106 10.99 3.82 1.81
C HIS A 106 10.16 2.54 1.71
N ILE A 107 9.48 2.39 0.57
CA ILE A 107 8.85 1.14 0.16
C ILE A 107 9.35 0.89 -1.26
N HIS A 108 10.10 -0.19 -1.42
CA HIS A 108 10.71 -0.59 -2.68
C HIS A 108 9.93 -1.73 -3.32
N ASN A 109 10.16 -1.96 -4.61
CA ASN A 109 9.65 -3.15 -5.27
C ASN A 109 10.10 -4.40 -4.50
N THR A 110 9.17 -5.33 -4.32
CA THR A 110 9.36 -6.59 -3.59
C THR A 110 9.87 -6.46 -2.15
N SER A 111 9.88 -5.25 -1.59
CA SER A 111 10.21 -5.07 -0.17
C SER A 111 9.13 -5.63 0.75
N LEU A 112 9.53 -6.02 1.95
CA LEU A 112 8.65 -6.57 2.98
C LEU A 112 8.34 -5.52 4.05
N SER A 113 7.05 -5.33 4.33
CA SER A 113 6.57 -4.52 5.45
C SER A 113 5.69 -5.38 6.33
N LEU A 114 5.91 -5.32 7.65
CA LEU A 114 5.19 -6.10 8.64
C LEU A 114 4.39 -5.16 9.54
N PHE A 115 3.07 -5.30 9.46
CA PHE A 115 2.10 -4.61 10.30
C PHE A 115 1.46 -5.63 11.24
N GLU A 116 1.25 -5.23 12.49
CA GLU A 116 0.60 -6.05 13.52
C GLU A 116 -0.65 -5.31 13.98
N ARG A 117 -1.75 -6.03 14.17
CA ARG A 117 -3.00 -5.51 14.72
C ARG A 117 -3.31 -6.23 16.02
N ASP A 118 -3.54 -5.48 17.10
CA ASP A 118 -3.87 -6.06 18.39
C ASP A 118 -5.38 -6.35 18.55
N ASP A 119 -5.75 -6.90 19.71
CA ASP A 119 -7.14 -7.25 20.03
C ASP A 119 -8.05 -6.01 20.21
N ALA A 120 -7.48 -4.83 20.45
CA ALA A 120 -8.22 -3.56 20.46
C ALA A 120 -8.47 -3.03 19.04
N GLY A 121 -7.86 -3.67 18.03
CA GLY A 121 -7.95 -3.31 16.63
C GLY A 121 -6.92 -2.27 16.21
N GLU A 122 -5.97 -1.93 17.09
CA GLU A 122 -4.94 -0.91 16.84
C GLU A 122 -3.80 -1.51 16.02
N TRP A 123 -3.37 -0.75 15.02
CA TRP A 123 -2.28 -1.15 14.13
C TRP A 123 -0.94 -0.62 14.64
N SER A 124 0.11 -1.41 14.45
CA SER A 124 1.49 -1.01 14.66
C SER A 124 2.37 -1.48 13.51
N VAL A 125 3.52 -0.82 13.36
CA VAL A 125 4.54 -1.15 12.35
C VAL A 125 5.70 -1.83 13.04
N ARG A 126 6.02 -3.05 12.61
CA ARG A 126 7.22 -3.76 13.06
C ARG A 126 8.41 -3.58 12.11
N THR A 127 8.13 -3.58 10.81
CA THR A 127 9.15 -3.41 9.76
C THR A 127 8.55 -2.66 8.58
N LEU A 128 9.31 -1.76 7.95
CA LEU A 128 8.92 -1.12 6.69
C LEU A 128 10.03 -1.27 5.66
N GLY A 129 9.64 -1.75 4.46
CA GLY A 129 10.50 -1.70 3.30
C GLY A 129 11.78 -2.54 3.41
N ASP A 130 11.73 -3.67 4.13
CA ASP A 130 12.87 -4.57 4.26
C ASP A 130 13.23 -5.23 2.92
N LEU A 131 14.54 -5.27 2.67
CA LEU A 131 15.13 -5.81 1.44
C LEU A 131 16.19 -6.88 1.76
N ALA A 132 16.24 -7.38 3.00
CA ALA A 132 17.29 -8.32 3.43
C ALA A 132 17.33 -9.61 2.59
N HIS A 133 16.19 -9.99 1.99
CA HIS A 133 16.06 -11.15 1.12
C HIS A 133 16.47 -10.93 -0.34
N LEU A 134 16.69 -9.68 -0.76
CA LEU A 134 17.17 -9.37 -2.12
C LEU A 134 18.69 -9.23 -2.08
N GLU A 135 19.38 -10.08 -2.83
CA GLU A 135 20.80 -9.92 -3.11
C GLU A 135 21.04 -8.59 -3.85
N ASP A 136 22.13 -7.88 -3.51
CA ASP A 136 22.60 -6.67 -4.19
C ASP A 136 21.60 -5.49 -4.31
N TRP A 137 20.63 -5.34 -3.40
CA TRP A 137 19.71 -4.19 -3.41
C TRP A 137 20.41 -2.82 -3.23
N ARG A 138 21.69 -2.82 -2.84
CA ARG A 138 22.54 -1.63 -2.63
C ARG A 138 23.45 -1.29 -3.81
N ALA A 139 23.42 -2.05 -4.91
CA ALA A 139 24.23 -1.80 -6.10
C ALA A 139 23.69 -0.63 -6.94
#